data_AF-A0A0G1GR54-F1
#
_entry.id   AF-A0A0G1GR54-F1
#
_cell.length_a   1.000
_cell.length_b   1.000
_cell.length_c   1.000
_cell.angle_alpha   90.00
_cell.angle_beta   90.00
_cell.angle_gamma   90.00
#
_symmetry.space_group_name_H-M   'P 1'
#
loop_
_entity.id
_entity.type
_entity.pdbx_description
1 polymer ?
#
loop_
_entity_poly.entity_id
_entity_poly.type
_entity_poly.pdbx_seq_one_letter_code
_entity_poly.pdbx_strand_id
1 'polypeptide(L)'
;MSILSKVFGDANARYIKSLQPRLAGINSLEPELEKLSGRELGAKSQEFKERLSKGESLDDILPEAFAAVREAGKRTLNQRHFDVQLMGGIVLHQGKIAEMKTGEGKTLVATFPAYLNALAGKYVTQVGGAPHRLGDIATLPPIVLMRKFVIRPHMLATTSQRRDSGSSKEKERLTGDQ
;
A
#
# COMPACT_ATOMS: atom_id res chain seq x y z
N MET A 1 -22.24 -8.85 29.17
CA MET A 1 -21.33 -9.74 28.41
C MET A 1 -22.09 -10.26 27.19
N SER A 2 -21.75 -9.75 26.01
CA SER A 2 -22.62 -9.80 24.81
C SER A 2 -22.53 -11.13 24.07
N ILE A 3 -23.66 -11.82 23.93
CA ILE A 3 -23.82 -13.07 23.17
C ILE A 3 -23.88 -12.77 21.64
N LEU A 4 -24.03 -11.49 21.26
CA LEU A 4 -24.09 -11.03 19.87
C LEU A 4 -22.72 -10.99 19.18
N SER A 5 -21.60 -10.88 19.92
CA SER A 5 -20.25 -10.89 19.34
C SER A 5 -19.75 -12.29 18.94
N LYS A 6 -20.36 -13.35 19.48
CA LYS A 6 -20.01 -14.75 19.13
C LYS A 6 -20.71 -15.26 17.86
N VAL A 7 -21.87 -14.71 17.52
CA VAL A 7 -22.65 -15.16 16.34
C VAL A 7 -22.30 -14.37 15.08
N PHE A 8 -21.92 -13.09 15.21
CA PHE A 8 -21.51 -12.29 14.05
C PHE A 8 -20.05 -12.45 13.66
N GLY A 9 -19.19 -13.08 14.48
CA GLY A 9 -17.76 -13.18 14.20
C GLY A 9 -17.07 -11.82 14.12
N ASP A 10 -15.75 -11.81 14.24
CA ASP A 10 -14.99 -10.58 14.06
C ASP A 10 -15.12 -10.11 12.60
N ALA A 11 -15.77 -8.96 12.39
CA ALA A 11 -15.98 -8.36 11.07
C ALA A 11 -14.63 -8.10 10.38
N ASN A 12 -13.58 -7.78 11.15
CA ASN A 12 -12.23 -7.58 10.63
C ASN A 12 -11.63 -8.90 10.16
N ALA A 13 -11.71 -9.96 10.96
CA ALA A 13 -11.25 -11.30 10.56
C ALA A 13 -11.96 -11.80 9.29
N ARG A 14 -13.28 -11.58 9.16
CA ARG A 14 -14.03 -11.92 7.93
C ARG A 14 -13.56 -11.13 6.73
N TYR A 15 -13.33 -9.83 6.90
CA TYR A 15 -12.81 -8.98 5.83
C TYR A 15 -11.39 -9.39 5.42
N ILE A 16 -10.48 -9.65 6.36
CA ILE A 16 -9.13 -10.16 6.07
C ILE A 16 -9.22 -11.48 5.29
N LYS A 17 -10.12 -12.39 5.68
CA LYS A 17 -10.35 -13.65 4.97
C LYS A 17 -10.84 -13.42 3.53
N SER A 18 -11.66 -12.39 3.30
CA SER A 18 -12.11 -12.02 1.95
C SER A 18 -10.99 -11.50 1.03
N LEU A 19 -9.84 -11.06 1.59
CA LEU A 19 -8.68 -10.63 0.81
C LEU A 19 -7.80 -11.79 0.35
N GLN A 20 -7.95 -12.98 0.95
CA GLN A 20 -7.11 -14.15 0.66
C GLN A 20 -7.11 -14.57 -0.81
N PRO A 21 -8.23 -14.56 -1.56
CA PRO A 21 -8.21 -14.88 -2.98
C PRO A 21 -7.37 -13.89 -3.81
N ARG A 22 -7.46 -12.58 -3.50
CA ARG A 22 -6.65 -11.55 -4.17
C ARG A 22 -5.17 -11.70 -3.84
N LEU A 23 -4.85 -11.98 -2.57
CA LEU A 23 -3.49 -12.26 -2.13
C LEU A 23 -2.92 -13.51 -2.82
N ALA A 24 -3.69 -14.58 -2.92
CA ALA A 24 -3.30 -15.80 -3.61
C ALA A 24 -3.00 -15.53 -5.09
N GLY A 25 -3.82 -14.74 -5.77
CA GLY A 25 -3.59 -14.31 -7.15
C GLY A 25 -2.29 -13.49 -7.32
N ILE A 26 -1.97 -12.61 -6.39
CA ILE A 26 -0.69 -11.88 -6.39
C ILE A 26 0.48 -12.86 -6.20
N ASN A 27 0.37 -13.76 -5.24
CA ASN A 27 1.42 -14.72 -4.91
C ASN A 27 1.69 -15.72 -6.05
N SER A 28 0.65 -16.15 -6.79
CA SER A 28 0.81 -17.08 -7.90
C SER A 28 1.56 -16.49 -9.10
N LEU A 29 1.61 -15.17 -9.23
CA LEU A 29 2.30 -14.47 -10.32
C LEU A 29 3.79 -14.26 -10.05
N GLU A 30 4.24 -14.48 -8.81
CA GLU A 30 5.65 -14.28 -8.41
C GLU A 30 6.65 -15.10 -9.24
N PRO A 31 6.45 -16.42 -9.50
CA PRO A 31 7.39 -17.22 -10.26
C PRO A 31 7.52 -16.80 -11.73
N GLU A 32 6.49 -16.17 -12.30
CA GLU A 32 6.51 -15.68 -13.67
C GLU A 32 7.27 -14.35 -13.76
N LEU A 33 7.05 -13.45 -12.81
CA LEU A 33 7.72 -12.15 -12.76
C LEU A 33 9.19 -12.26 -12.37
N GLU A 34 9.56 -13.24 -11.55
CA GLU A 34 10.96 -13.51 -11.19
C GLU A 34 11.82 -13.82 -12.43
N LYS A 35 11.22 -14.47 -13.45
CA LYS A 35 11.91 -14.82 -14.70
C LYS A 35 12.16 -13.62 -15.62
N LEU A 36 11.42 -12.53 -15.44
CA LEU A 36 11.56 -11.35 -16.29
C LEU A 36 12.87 -10.62 -16.01
N SER A 37 13.48 -10.03 -17.02
CA SER A 37 14.56 -9.05 -16.85
C SER A 37 14.05 -7.72 -16.28
N GLY A 38 14.94 -6.86 -15.82
CA GLY A 38 14.55 -5.52 -15.34
C GLY A 38 13.87 -4.67 -16.42
N ARG A 39 14.21 -4.88 -17.69
CA ARG A 39 13.57 -4.19 -18.83
C ARG A 39 12.16 -4.71 -19.08
N GLU A 40 11.97 -6.03 -19.06
CA GLU A 40 10.66 -6.66 -19.22
C GLU A 40 9.71 -6.32 -18.06
N LEU A 41 10.22 -6.30 -16.83
CA LEU A 41 9.44 -5.85 -15.67
C LEU A 41 9.06 -4.36 -15.79
N GLY A 42 9.93 -3.53 -16.38
CA GLY A 42 9.60 -2.14 -16.70
C GLY A 42 8.49 -2.02 -17.76
N ALA A 43 8.56 -2.85 -18.81
CA ALA A 43 7.61 -2.86 -19.92
C ALA A 43 6.18 -3.23 -19.48
N LYS A 44 6.01 -4.01 -18.41
CA LYS A 44 4.69 -4.29 -17.80
C LYS A 44 3.89 -3.04 -17.47
N SER A 45 4.56 -1.93 -17.11
CA SER A 45 3.87 -0.66 -16.84
C SER A 45 3.16 -0.10 -18.07
N GLN A 46 3.74 -0.30 -19.25
CA GLN A 46 3.15 0.14 -20.52
C GLN A 46 1.98 -0.77 -20.90
N GLU A 47 2.14 -2.08 -20.73
CA GLU A 47 1.07 -3.07 -20.91
C GLU A 47 -0.15 -2.76 -20.04
N PHE A 48 0.05 -2.46 -18.75
CA PHE A 48 -1.06 -2.11 -17.85
C PHE A 48 -1.77 -0.83 -18.28
N LYS A 49 -1.04 0.21 -18.72
CA LYS A 49 -1.66 1.45 -19.24
C LYS A 49 -2.50 1.20 -20.48
N GLU A 50 -2.02 0.34 -21.38
CA GLU A 50 -2.77 -0.05 -22.58
C GLU A 50 -4.02 -0.87 -22.25
N ARG A 51 -3.96 -1.72 -21.23
CA ARG A 51 -5.13 -2.47 -20.75
C ARG A 51 -6.17 -1.54 -20.11
N LEU A 52 -5.73 -0.58 -19.31
CA LEU A 52 -6.61 0.45 -18.74
C LEU A 52 -7.24 1.32 -19.83
N SER A 53 -6.51 1.68 -20.88
CA SER A 53 -7.07 2.46 -22.00
C SER A 53 -8.08 1.67 -22.83
N LYS A 54 -7.99 0.34 -22.83
CA LYS A 54 -8.97 -0.59 -23.42
C LYS A 54 -10.20 -0.85 -22.54
N GLY A 55 -10.25 -0.27 -21.34
CA GLY A 55 -11.42 -0.31 -20.46
C GLY A 55 -11.33 -1.31 -19.30
N GLU A 56 -10.18 -1.97 -19.09
CA GLU A 56 -9.97 -2.73 -17.85
C GLU A 56 -9.98 -1.81 -16.63
N SER A 57 -10.46 -2.32 -15.50
CA SER A 57 -10.49 -1.57 -14.24
C SER A 57 -9.16 -1.70 -13.49
N LEU A 58 -8.93 -0.79 -12.54
CA LEU A 58 -7.79 -0.88 -11.63
C LEU A 58 -7.83 -2.17 -10.79
N ASP A 59 -9.01 -2.70 -10.49
CA ASP A 59 -9.15 -3.96 -9.73
C ASP A 59 -8.75 -5.18 -10.57
N ASP A 60 -8.94 -5.13 -11.89
CA ASP A 60 -8.59 -6.22 -12.81
C ASP A 60 -7.06 -6.37 -12.92
N ILE A 61 -6.35 -5.24 -13.04
CA ILE A 61 -4.89 -5.24 -13.14
C ILE A 61 -4.18 -5.29 -11.78
N LEU A 62 -4.92 -5.18 -10.66
CA LEU A 62 -4.36 -5.10 -9.31
C LEU A 62 -3.41 -6.25 -9.00
N PRO A 63 -3.75 -7.54 -9.23
CA PRO A 63 -2.89 -8.65 -8.84
C PRO A 63 -1.52 -8.59 -9.53
N GLU A 64 -1.53 -8.29 -10.83
CA GLU A 64 -0.32 -8.22 -11.66
C GLU A 64 0.53 -6.98 -11.33
N ALA A 65 -0.11 -5.82 -11.14
CA ALA A 65 0.57 -4.60 -10.74
C ALA A 65 1.23 -4.73 -9.36
N PHE A 66 0.54 -5.34 -8.40
CA PHE A 66 1.10 -5.58 -7.06
C PHE A 66 2.25 -6.59 -7.09
N ALA A 67 2.12 -7.66 -7.88
CA ALA A 67 3.19 -8.63 -8.04
C ALA A 67 4.43 -7.99 -8.71
N ALA A 68 4.24 -7.08 -9.68
CA ALA A 68 5.34 -6.35 -10.31
C ALA A 68 6.07 -5.40 -9.33
N VAL A 69 5.34 -4.70 -8.46
CA VAL A 69 5.92 -3.88 -7.39
C VAL A 69 6.66 -4.74 -6.37
N ARG A 70 6.12 -5.92 -6.04
CA ARG A 70 6.79 -6.86 -5.13
C ARG A 70 8.14 -7.30 -5.67
N GLU A 71 8.19 -7.71 -6.93
CA GLU A 71 9.42 -8.15 -7.60
C GLU A 71 10.42 -7.00 -7.74
N ALA A 72 9.95 -5.79 -8.03
CA ALA A 72 10.79 -4.61 -8.03
C ALA A 72 11.40 -4.31 -6.65
N GLY A 73 10.64 -4.49 -5.56
CA GLY A 73 11.15 -4.39 -4.20
C GLY A 73 12.25 -5.41 -3.90
N LYS A 74 12.05 -6.67 -4.30
CA LYS A 74 13.04 -7.73 -4.16
C LYS A 74 14.34 -7.36 -4.88
N ARG A 75 14.27 -6.83 -6.10
CA ARG A 75 15.46 -6.46 -6.90
C ARG A 75 16.17 -5.19 -6.43
N THR A 76 15.42 -4.20 -5.96
CA THR A 76 15.98 -2.87 -5.66
C THR A 76 16.39 -2.69 -4.22
N LEU A 77 15.64 -3.29 -3.30
CA LEU A 77 15.83 -3.13 -1.86
C LEU A 77 16.31 -4.43 -1.19
N ASN A 78 16.42 -5.52 -1.96
CA ASN A 78 16.67 -6.85 -1.43
C ASN A 78 15.63 -7.27 -0.36
N GLN A 79 14.39 -6.77 -0.50
CA GLN A 79 13.30 -7.02 0.43
C GLN A 79 12.09 -7.56 -0.32
N ARG A 80 11.74 -8.82 -0.02
CA ARG A 80 10.48 -9.40 -0.46
C ARG A 80 9.37 -8.91 0.45
N HIS A 81 8.36 -8.26 -0.13
CA HIS A 81 7.22 -7.79 0.66
C HIS A 81 6.47 -8.96 1.28
N PHE A 82 6.03 -8.77 2.53
CA PHE A 82 5.22 -9.75 3.24
C PHE A 82 3.77 -9.71 2.80
N ASP A 83 3.06 -10.81 3.01
CA ASP A 83 1.65 -10.94 2.63
C ASP A 83 0.76 -9.93 3.38
N VAL A 84 1.11 -9.59 4.63
CA VAL A 84 0.45 -8.52 5.39
C VAL A 84 0.61 -7.15 4.75
N GLN A 85 1.73 -6.90 4.06
CA GLN A 85 1.98 -5.65 3.34
C GLN A 85 1.16 -5.57 2.06
N LEU A 86 1.02 -6.70 1.34
CA LEU A 86 0.16 -6.80 0.17
C LEU A 86 -1.31 -6.58 0.56
N MET A 87 -1.77 -7.24 1.64
CA MET A 87 -3.12 -7.01 2.17
C MET A 87 -3.31 -5.54 2.58
N GLY A 88 -2.35 -4.93 3.27
CA GLY A 88 -2.38 -3.50 3.60
C GLY A 88 -2.53 -2.62 2.35
N GLY A 89 -1.81 -2.94 1.27
CA GLY A 89 -1.92 -2.22 0.01
C GLY A 89 -3.31 -2.35 -0.64
N ILE A 90 -3.91 -3.54 -0.60
CA ILE A 90 -5.28 -3.77 -1.10
C ILE A 90 -6.29 -2.95 -0.29
N VAL A 91 -6.15 -2.92 1.04
CA VAL A 91 -7.02 -2.13 1.94
C VAL A 91 -6.93 -0.64 1.61
N LEU A 92 -5.72 -0.11 1.43
CA LEU A 92 -5.51 1.29 1.04
C LEU A 92 -6.09 1.61 -0.34
N HIS A 93 -5.93 0.71 -1.32
CA HIS A 93 -6.53 0.85 -2.64
C HIS A 93 -8.06 0.94 -2.59
N GLN A 94 -8.69 0.20 -1.68
CA GLN A 94 -10.15 0.27 -1.44
C GLN A 94 -10.59 1.54 -0.71
N GLY A 95 -9.70 2.49 -0.44
CA GLY A 95 -10.01 3.73 0.29
C GLY A 95 -10.24 3.53 1.79
N LYS A 96 -9.80 2.40 2.35
CA LYS A 96 -9.92 2.08 3.78
C LYS A 96 -8.60 2.36 4.51
N ILE A 97 -8.68 2.46 5.84
CA ILE A 97 -7.50 2.64 6.70
C ILE A 97 -6.89 1.28 7.00
N ALA A 98 -5.63 1.08 6.63
CA ALA A 98 -4.85 -0.09 7.03
C ALA A 98 -4.12 0.19 8.35
N GLU A 99 -4.61 -0.39 9.45
CA GLU A 99 -3.89 -0.38 10.72
C GLU A 99 -2.79 -1.45 10.71
N MET A 100 -1.58 -1.03 11.05
CA MET A 100 -0.36 -1.84 11.03
C MET A 100 0.51 -1.39 12.20
N LYS A 101 1.32 -2.27 12.79
CA LYS A 101 2.26 -1.87 13.85
C LYS A 101 3.48 -1.15 13.26
N THR A 102 4.16 -0.38 14.11
CA THR A 102 5.46 0.22 13.74
C THR A 102 6.44 -0.90 13.41
N GLY A 103 7.20 -0.74 12.33
CA GLY A 103 8.14 -1.76 11.84
C GLY A 103 7.56 -2.72 10.80
N GLU A 104 6.24 -2.74 10.57
CA GLU A 104 5.62 -3.60 9.53
C GLU A 104 5.77 -3.05 8.10
N GLY A 105 6.46 -1.92 7.94
CA GLY A 105 6.78 -1.36 6.62
C GLY A 105 5.64 -0.57 5.96
N LYS A 106 4.86 0.21 6.73
CA LYS A 106 3.79 1.10 6.21
C LYS A 106 4.21 1.96 5.01
N THR A 107 5.44 2.47 5.03
CA THR A 107 6.01 3.25 3.92
C THR A 107 6.12 2.43 2.64
N LEU A 108 6.55 1.18 2.76
CA LEU A 108 6.70 0.27 1.65
C LEU A 108 5.32 -0.14 1.10
N VAL A 109 4.33 -0.33 1.99
CA VAL A 109 2.94 -0.61 1.63
C VAL A 109 2.32 0.51 0.77
N ALA A 110 2.64 1.78 1.04
CA ALA A 110 2.11 2.89 0.27
C ALA A 110 2.53 2.89 -1.22
N THR A 111 3.61 2.16 -1.57
CA THR A 111 4.10 2.07 -2.95
C THR A 111 3.12 1.34 -3.87
N PHE A 112 2.36 0.37 -3.36
CA PHE A 112 1.40 -0.41 -4.15
C PHE A 112 0.23 0.43 -4.67
N PRO A 113 -0.60 1.06 -3.83
CA PRO A 113 -1.71 1.89 -4.31
C PRO A 113 -1.19 3.13 -5.05
N ALA A 114 -0.01 3.66 -4.70
CA ALA A 114 0.60 4.77 -5.44
C ALA A 114 0.94 4.36 -6.88
N TYR A 115 1.53 3.18 -7.08
CA TYR A 115 1.82 2.65 -8.42
C TYR A 115 0.53 2.37 -9.20
N LEU A 116 -0.46 1.71 -8.59
CA LEU A 116 -1.69 1.35 -9.26
C LEU A 116 -2.48 2.59 -9.73
N ASN A 117 -2.63 3.59 -8.86
CA ASN A 117 -3.29 4.85 -9.23
C ASN A 117 -2.49 5.67 -10.24
N ALA A 118 -1.15 5.58 -10.18
CA ALA A 118 -0.28 6.20 -11.16
C ALA A 118 -0.52 5.67 -12.60
N LEU A 119 -0.83 4.39 -12.76
CA LEU A 119 -1.13 3.79 -14.06
C LEU A 119 -2.43 4.35 -14.68
N ALA A 120 -3.43 4.68 -13.85
CA ALA A 120 -4.67 5.31 -14.31
C ALA A 120 -4.56 6.81 -14.61
N GLY A 121 -3.38 7.42 -14.40
CA GLY A 121 -3.19 8.87 -14.58
C GLY A 121 -3.95 9.73 -13.57
N LYS A 122 -4.49 9.13 -12.49
CA LYS A 122 -5.25 9.80 -11.43
C LYS A 122 -4.38 9.89 -10.18
N TYR A 123 -3.80 11.06 -9.90
CA TYR A 123 -2.99 11.27 -8.69
C TYR A 123 -3.77 11.92 -7.56
N VAL A 124 -4.00 11.17 -6.48
CA VAL A 124 -4.20 11.73 -5.14
C VAL A 124 -3.45 10.83 -4.15
N THR A 125 -2.20 11.18 -3.84
CA THR A 125 -1.54 10.71 -2.63
C THR A 125 -1.36 11.93 -1.73
N GLN A 126 -2.32 12.20 -0.83
CA GLN A 126 -2.08 13.14 0.26
C GLN A 126 -1.33 12.40 1.37
N VAL A 127 -0.03 12.64 1.44
CA VAL A 127 0.76 12.39 2.65
C VAL A 127 1.44 13.71 2.99
N GLY A 128 0.85 14.44 3.94
CA GLY A 128 1.44 15.64 4.55
C GLY A 128 1.52 16.88 3.65
N GLY A 129 0.49 17.74 3.71
CA GLY A 129 0.64 19.20 3.71
C GLY A 129 1.25 19.97 2.52
N ALA A 130 1.71 19.34 1.43
CA ALA A 130 2.19 20.08 0.26
C ALA A 130 1.76 19.41 -1.07
N PRO A 131 1.08 20.14 -1.97
CA PRO A 131 0.80 19.66 -3.31
C PRO A 131 2.07 19.75 -4.17
N HIS A 132 2.88 18.70 -4.19
CA HIS A 132 3.95 18.59 -5.19
C HIS A 132 3.37 18.06 -6.49
N ARG A 133 3.59 18.78 -7.60
CA ARG A 133 3.17 18.36 -8.94
C ARG A 133 3.98 17.12 -9.35
N LEU A 134 3.30 15.98 -9.34
CA LEU A 134 3.85 14.63 -9.44
C LEU A 134 3.81 14.07 -10.87
N GLY A 135 4.02 14.91 -11.90
CA GLY A 135 3.98 14.47 -13.30
C GLY A 135 5.00 13.36 -13.62
N ASP A 136 6.09 13.32 -12.86
CA ASP A 136 7.22 12.41 -13.10
C ASP A 136 7.11 11.06 -12.39
N ILE A 137 6.03 10.76 -11.66
CA ILE A 137 5.84 9.44 -11.01
C ILE A 137 5.00 8.48 -11.87
N ALA A 138 4.20 9.01 -12.80
CA ALA A 138 3.34 8.25 -13.73
C ALA A 138 4.04 7.38 -14.73
N THR A 139 5.25 7.78 -15.06
CA THR A 139 6.06 7.15 -16.09
C THR A 139 7.10 6.23 -15.47
N LEU A 140 7.19 6.17 -14.15
CA LEU A 140 8.26 5.42 -13.51
C LEU A 140 7.93 3.94 -13.47
N PRO A 141 8.85 3.09 -13.96
CA PRO A 141 8.72 1.67 -13.73
C PRO A 141 8.79 1.38 -12.22
N PRO A 142 8.20 0.27 -11.74
CA PRO A 142 8.19 -0.11 -10.34
C PRO A 142 9.55 -0.01 -9.64
N ILE A 143 10.62 -0.36 -10.36
CA ILE A 143 12.02 -0.28 -9.91
C ILE A 143 12.41 1.15 -9.53
N VAL A 144 12.03 2.15 -10.33
CA VAL A 144 12.39 3.56 -10.09
C VAL A 144 11.50 4.18 -9.02
N LEU A 145 10.22 3.81 -9.00
CA LEU A 145 9.31 4.19 -7.91
C LEU A 145 9.87 3.74 -6.56
N MET A 146 10.33 2.49 -6.49
CA MET A 146 10.83 1.91 -5.26
C MET A 146 12.09 2.61 -4.74
N ARG A 147 13.02 2.97 -5.64
CA ARG A 147 14.20 3.77 -5.28
C ARG A 147 13.84 5.17 -4.78
N LYS A 148 12.86 5.84 -5.40
CA LYS A 148 12.44 7.19 -4.98
C LYS A 148 11.81 7.21 -3.58
N PHE A 149 10.98 6.20 -3.25
CA PHE A 149 10.30 6.14 -1.95
C PHE A 149 11.22 5.72 -0.80
N VAL A 150 12.26 4.92 -1.04
CA VAL A 150 13.12 4.39 0.03
C VAL A 150 14.44 5.14 0.21
N ILE A 151 15.05 5.67 -0.86
CA ILE A 151 16.38 6.32 -0.78
C ILE A 151 16.28 7.78 -0.30
N ARG A 152 15.10 8.40 -0.34
CA ARG A 152 14.84 9.72 0.27
C ARG A 152 13.87 9.64 1.46
N PRO A 153 14.27 9.02 2.59
CA PRO A 153 13.41 8.90 3.77
C PRO A 153 13.18 10.26 4.47
N HIS A 154 14.04 11.26 4.23
CA HIS A 154 13.93 12.61 4.82
C HIS A 154 12.69 13.39 4.34
N MET A 155 11.95 12.88 3.35
CA MET A 155 10.67 13.46 2.92
C MET A 155 9.46 12.81 3.62
N LEU A 156 9.66 11.77 4.43
CA LEU A 156 8.59 10.98 5.06
C LEU A 156 8.62 11.02 6.60
N ALA A 157 9.62 11.66 7.19
CA ALA A 157 9.81 11.72 8.64
C ALA A 157 9.31 13.04 9.26
N THR A 158 8.06 13.44 9.00
CA THR A 158 7.45 14.59 9.71
C THR A 158 5.97 14.37 10.05
N THR A 159 5.57 13.16 10.46
CA THR A 159 4.23 12.99 11.06
C THR A 159 4.19 12.02 12.24
N SER A 160 5.20 12.04 13.13
CA SER A 160 5.11 11.31 14.40
C SER A 160 5.89 11.90 15.59
N GLN A 161 6.40 13.15 15.52
CA GLN A 161 7.13 13.75 16.65
C GLN A 161 6.78 15.22 16.96
N ARG A 162 5.63 15.73 16.50
CA ARG A 162 5.13 17.04 16.94
C ARG A 162 3.66 16.97 17.32
N ARG A 163 3.37 16.30 18.43
CA ARG A 163 2.18 16.53 19.29
C ARG A 163 2.52 16.02 20.69
N ASP A 164 3.50 16.67 21.31
CA ASP A 164 3.71 16.67 22.76
C ASP A 164 4.49 17.93 23.13
N SER A 165 3.82 19.08 22.95
CA SER A 165 4.16 20.30 23.68
C SER A 165 2.95 21.25 23.67
N GLY A 166 2.21 21.21 24.78
CA GLY A 166 1.43 22.34 25.30
C GLY A 166 0.18 22.74 24.52
N SER A 167 -0.97 22.20 24.93
CA SER A 167 -2.08 23.08 25.34
C SER A 167 -2.98 22.34 26.31
N SER A 168 -2.92 22.79 27.55
CA SER A 168 -3.78 22.42 28.66
C SER A 168 -5.25 22.74 28.31
N LYS A 169 -6.15 21.76 28.40
CA LYS A 169 -7.49 21.88 28.99
C LYS A 169 -8.24 20.53 28.95
N GLU A 170 -8.84 20.21 30.09
CA GLU A 170 -9.81 19.13 30.37
C GLU A 170 -9.35 17.67 30.25
N LYS A 171 -8.68 17.18 31.31
CA LYS A 171 -8.80 15.78 31.74
C LYS A 171 -9.78 15.71 32.91
N GLU A 172 -11.02 15.33 32.63
CA GLU A 172 -11.91 14.80 33.67
C GLU A 172 -11.33 13.48 34.20
N ARG A 173 -10.85 13.50 35.44
CA ARG A 173 -10.62 12.32 36.25
C ARG A 173 -11.95 11.94 36.89
N LEU A 174 -12.42 10.73 36.66
CA LEU A 174 -13.27 10.02 37.61
C LEU A 174 -12.53 8.75 38.01
N THR A 175 -11.88 8.87 39.17
CA THR A 175 -11.43 7.77 40.02
C THR A 175 -12.64 7.00 40.54
N GLY A 176 -12.59 5.68 40.44
CA GLY A 176 -13.50 4.78 41.13
C GLY A 176 -12.83 3.42 41.29
N ASP A 177 -12.10 3.26 42.38
CA ASP A 177 -11.90 1.96 43.04
C ASP A 177 -11.88 2.26 44.55
N GLN A 178 -12.85 1.68 45.25
CA GLN A 178 -12.80 1.35 46.67
C GLN A 178 -12.67 -0.16 46.78
#